data_AF-A0AA39DRH3-F1
#
_entry.id   AF-A0AA39DRH3-F1
#
_cell.length_a   1.000
_cell.length_b   1.000
_cell.length_c   1.000
_cell.angle_alpha   90.00
_cell.angle_beta   90.00
_cell.angle_gamma   90.00
#
_symmetry.space_group_name_H-M   'P 1'
#
loop_
_entity.id
_entity.type
_entity.pdbx_description
1 polymer ?
#
loop_
_entity_poly.entity_id
_entity_poly.type
_entity_poly.pdbx_seq_one_letter_code
_entity_poly.pdbx_strand_id
1 'polypeptide(L)' 'MADEIILLDFWPSMFGLRVRVALAEKGLKYEYRQEDLRNKSPLLLEMNPVRKKIPVLVLKK' A
#
# COMPACT_ATOMS: atom_id res chain seq x y z
N MET A 1 -5.16 -12.82 16.64
CA MET A 1 -3.99 -12.57 15.78
C MET A 1 -4.25 -11.22 15.12
N ALA A 2 -3.37 -10.24 15.31
CA ALA A 2 -3.58 -8.92 14.74
C ALA A 2 -3.35 -9.00 13.22
N ASP A 3 -4.34 -8.64 12.42
CA ASP A 3 -4.18 -8.55 10.96
C ASP A 3 -3.07 -7.55 10.64
N GLU A 4 -2.01 -7.99 9.95
CA GLU A 4 -0.91 -7.13 9.55
C GLU A 4 -1.29 -6.45 8.23
N ILE A 5 -1.60 -5.16 8.30
CA ILE A 5 -1.97 -4.33 7.14
C ILE A 5 -0.70 -3.66 6.61
N ILE A 6 -0.40 -3.86 5.33
CA ILE A 6 0.72 -3.20 4.65
C ILE A 6 0.16 -2.35 3.51
N LEU A 7 0.56 -1.08 3.46
CA LEU A 7 0.23 -0.15 2.40
C LEU A 7 1.47 0.12 1.55
N LEU A 8 1.46 -0.37 0.31
CA LEU A 8 2.46 0.00 -0.71
C LEU A 8 1.98 1.28 -1.39
N ASP A 9 2.74 2.35 -1.23
CA ASP A 9 2.35 3.67 -1.74
C ASP A 9 3.56 4.53 -2.11
N PHE A 10 3.31 5.58 -2.89
CA PHE A 10 4.29 6.60 -3.23
C PHE A 10 3.84 7.92 -2.57
N TRP A 11 4.69 8.53 -1.74
CA TRP A 11 4.33 9.70 -0.93
C TRP A 11 3.52 10.83 -1.63
N PRO A 12 3.79 11.23 -2.90
CA PRO A 12 3.05 12.31 -3.57
C PRO A 12 1.81 11.79 -4.31
N SER A 13 1.50 10.49 -4.23
CA SER A 13 0.34 9.89 -4.89
C SER A 13 -0.96 10.34 -4.23
N MET A 14 -1.79 11.05 -5.00
CA MET A 14 -3.15 11.42 -4.58
C MET A 14 -4.05 10.20 -4.36
N PHE A 15 -3.83 9.10 -5.09
CA PHE A 15 -4.58 7.86 -4.89
C PHE A 15 -4.20 7.18 -3.58
N GLY A 16 -2.91 7.21 -3.26
CA GLY A 16 -2.35 6.73 -2.01
C GLY A 16 -2.84 7.47 -0.77
N LEU A 17 -2.91 8.79 -0.89
CA LEU A 17 -3.45 9.66 0.16
C LEU A 17 -4.88 9.26 0.58
N ARG A 18 -5.75 8.90 -0.39
CA ARG A 18 -7.11 8.45 -0.10
C ARG A 18 -7.13 7.20 0.79
N VAL A 19 -6.21 6.27 0.55
CA VAL A 19 -6.09 5.05 1.36
C VAL A 19 -5.54 5.36 2.75
N ARG A 20 -4.52 6.22 2.84
CA ARG A 20 -3.97 6.68 4.12
C ARG A 20 -5.04 7.34 5.01
N VAL A 21 -5.85 8.23 4.44
CA VAL A 21 -6.98 8.86 5.14
C VAL A 21 -7.98 7.80 5.59
N ALA A 22 -8.40 6.88 4.71
CA ALA A 22 -9.34 5.82 5.08
C ALA A 22 -8.83 4.91 6.21
N LEU A 23 -7.52 4.61 6.25
CA LEU A 23 -6.91 3.81 7.32
C LEU A 23 -6.85 4.60 8.64
N ALA A 24 -6.53 5.90 8.58
CA ALA A 24 -6.53 6.78 9.75
C ALA A 24 -7.95 6.95 10.34
N GLU A 25 -8.95 7.19 9.49
CA GLU A 25 -10.37 7.30 9.90
C GLU A 25 -10.87 6.02 10.58
N LYS A 26 -10.38 4.86 10.15
CA LYS A 26 -10.73 3.57 10.77
C LYS A 26 -9.90 3.22 12.01
N GLY A 27 -8.92 4.05 12.39
CA GLY A 27 -8.01 3.77 13.50
C GLY A 27 -7.17 2.52 13.34
N LEU A 28 -6.96 2.06 12.10
CA LEU A 28 -6.22 0.83 11.81
C LEU A 28 -4.72 1.10 11.81
N LYS A 29 -3.96 0.28 12.52
CA LYS A 29 -2.50 0.27 12.42
C LYS A 29 -2.09 -0.43 11.13
N TYR A 30 -1.18 0.20 10.39
CA TYR A 30 -0.64 -0.36 9.16
C TYR A 30 0.84 -0.02 9.01
N GLU A 31 1.57 -0.87 8.31
CA GLU A 31 2.93 -0.62 7.85
C GLU A 31 2.87 0.17 6.53
N TYR A 32 3.45 1.36 6.51
CA TYR A 32 3.61 2.13 5.27
C TYR A 32 4.93 1.74 4.59
N ARG A 33 4.85 1.25 3.35
CA ARG A 33 6.01 0.95 2.51
C ARG A 33 6.05 1.87 1.31
N GLN A 34 7.10 2.69 1.26
CA GLN A 34 7.37 3.58 0.16
C GLN A 34 7.84 2.78 -1.07
N GLU A 35 7.13 2.92 -2.18
CA GLU A 35 7.49 2.31 -3.46
C GLU A 35 8.23 3.29 -4.37
N ASP A 36 9.24 2.78 -5.08
CA ASP A 36 9.85 3.50 -6.20
C ASP A 36 9.14 3.11 -7.51
N LEU A 37 8.54 4.10 -8.17
CA LEU A 37 7.80 3.88 -9.42
C LEU A 37 8.73 3.58 -10.61
N ARG A 38 10.01 3.96 -10.53
CA ARG A 38 11.03 3.68 -11.54
C ARG A 38 11.60 2.27 -11.37
N ASN A 39 11.84 1.87 -10.12
CA ASN A 39 12.33 0.55 -9.76
C ASN A 39 11.32 -0.15 -8.81
N LYS A 40 10.33 -0.80 -9.41
CA LYS A 40 9.19 -1.39 -8.68
C LYS A 40 9.65 -2.56 -7.81
N SER A 41 9.16 -2.62 -6.58
CA SER A 41 9.47 -3.75 -5.71
C SER A 41 8.90 -5.07 -6.26
N PRO A 42 9.55 -6.22 -5.97
CA PRO A 42 8.99 -7.53 -6.31
C PRO A 42 7.59 -7.74 -5.72
N LEU A 43 7.37 -7.23 -4.50
CA LEU A 43 6.08 -7.32 -3.81
C LEU A 43 4.96 -6.58 -4.55
N LEU A 44 5.25 -5.40 -5.11
CA LEU A 44 4.27 -4.65 -5.92
C LEU A 44 3.90 -5.42 -7.20
N LEU A 45 4.89 -6.09 -7.82
CA LEU A 45 4.68 -6.89 -9.03
C LEU A 45 3.89 -8.18 -8.75
N GLU A 46 4.12 -8.80 -7.60
CA GLU A 46 3.39 -9.98 -7.13
C GLU A 46 1.94 -9.65 -6.78
N MET A 47 1.71 -8.57 -6.03
CA MET A 47 0.39 -8.20 -5.53
C MET A 47 -0.49 -7.50 -6.58
N ASN A 48 0.11 -6.84 -7.56
CA ASN A 48 -0.61 -6.19 -8.65
C ASN A 48 0.03 -6.49 -10.02
N PRO A 49 -0.02 -7.75 -10.50
CA PRO A 49 0.65 -8.17 -11.73
C PRO A 49 0.05 -7.51 -12.98
N VAL A 50 -1.24 -7.18 -12.95
CA VAL A 50 -1.99 -6.61 -14.09
C VAL A 50 -1.63 -5.14 -14.31
N ARG A 51 -1.77 -4.30 -13.27
CA ARG A 51 -1.58 -2.84 -13.40
C ARG A 51 -0.21 -2.37 -12.97
N LYS A 52 0.47 -3.09 -12.07
CA LYS A 52 1.80 -2.75 -11.52
C LYS A 52 1.84 -1.30 -11.00
N LYS A 53 0.77 -0.85 -10.33
CA LYS A 53 0.57 0.52 -9.84
C LYS A 53 0.22 0.50 -8.36
N ILE A 54 0.56 1.61 -7.69
CA ILE A 54 0.13 1.95 -6.33
C ILE A 54 -1.18 2.75 -6.34
N PRO A 55 -1.89 2.85 -5.21
CA PRO A 55 -1.67 2.15 -3.95
C PRO A 55 -2.09 0.67 -4.00
N VAL A 56 -1.40 -0.18 -3.24
CA VAL A 56 -1.80 -1.58 -3.01
C VAL A 56 -1.91 -1.82 -1.51
N LEU A 57 -3.06 -2.31 -1.07
CA LEU A 57 -3.30 -2.71 0.31
C LEU A 57 -3.14 -4.22 0.42
N VAL A 58 -2.20 -4.68 1.23
CA VAL A 58 -1.96 -6.10 1.50
C VAL A 58 -2.45 -6.40 2.92
N LEU A 59 -3.32 -7.39 3.03
CA LEU A 59 -3.83 -7.90 4.31
C LEU A 59 -3.19 -9.27 4.54
N LYS A 60 -2.29 -9.37 5.52
CA LYS A 60 -1.76 -10.65 5.97
C LYS A 60 -2.60 -11.15 7.15
N LYS A 61 -3.07 -12.39 7.01
CA LYS A 61 -3.75 -13.14 8.06
C LYS A 61 -2.77 -14.05 8.79
#